data_AF-A0A2G3JZI6-F1
#
_entry.id   AF-A0A2G3JZI6-F1
#
_cell.length_a   1.000
_cell.length_b   1.000
_cell.length_c   1.000
_cell.angle_alpha   90.00
_cell.angle_beta   90.00
_cell.angle_gamma   90.00
#
_symmetry.space_group_name_H-M   'P 1'
#
loop_
_entity.id
_entity.type
_entity.pdbx_description
1 polymer ?
#
loop_
_entity_poly.entity_id
_entity_poly.type
_entity_poly.pdbx_seq_one_letter_code
_entity_poly.pdbx_strand_id
1 'polypeptide(L)'
;MPVEERGLSSEPTLKVGRDRRLGNLATPISVQKLQTALHAKAKEEPEFRFYALYDKICRTDVLRHAYACCRANKGAPGVDGLTFDDVEQYGQERWLGELAQQLRERTYRPEAVRRVFIPKPNGKLRPLGIPRLAERVCQTAAMLVLEPIFEADLPPEQHAYRQNRNAQSAVREVHGLLTSGYKDVVDADLSGYFDTIPHVELMKSVTRRVIDRQVLHLVKMWLDAPVEEVDKRGRKKRTTTNRDIKQGIPQGSPISPLLSNLYMRRFILGWKKAGLEQRLSARIVNYADDLVICCKGSRAKVALDAMRQMMTKLKLTVNEDKTRTCRLPEGEFDFLGYTFGRRYSSKNGRPYIATRPSKKSIKRMIEAIHVQTSRNLEWLDAGEMVTRLNQKLGGWANYFCLGPVTPAYRFIDKYTTTRLRRWLCKKHKQHGKGIKRYPDEYFYEQLGLIRLPKLPQGLPWAKA
;
A
#
# COMPACT_ATOMS: atom_id res chain seq x y z
N MET A 1 13.38 -15.71 33.93
CA MET A 1 12.39 -14.67 33.58
C MET A 1 12.74 -14.15 32.19
N PRO A 2 11.80 -14.25 31.23
CA PRO A 2 12.11 -14.16 29.80
C PRO A 2 12.34 -12.71 29.37
N VAL A 3 13.39 -12.50 28.58
CA VAL A 3 13.71 -11.23 27.94
C VAL A 3 12.88 -11.14 26.66
N GLU A 4 11.70 -10.54 26.78
CA GLU A 4 10.71 -10.39 25.72
C GLU A 4 11.00 -9.20 24.78
N GLU A 5 10.83 -9.52 23.50
CA GLU A 5 10.16 -8.73 22.47
C GLU A 5 10.65 -7.29 22.18
N ARG A 6 11.36 -7.14 21.05
CA ARG A 6 11.35 -5.89 20.28
C ARG A 6 11.27 -6.19 18.79
N GLY A 7 10.20 -5.73 18.13
CA GLY A 7 10.17 -5.70 16.68
C GLY A 7 8.93 -5.11 16.02
N LEU A 8 9.20 -4.23 15.03
CA LEU A 8 8.61 -4.14 13.68
C LEU A 8 7.43 -3.14 13.37
N SER A 9 7.52 -2.41 12.25
CA SER A 9 6.46 -1.62 11.58
C SER A 9 6.82 -1.54 10.10
N SER A 10 6.01 -2.08 9.17
CA SER A 10 6.09 -1.91 7.69
C SER A 10 5.58 -3.09 6.85
N GLU A 11 5.24 -4.27 7.39
CA GLU A 11 4.59 -5.32 6.57
C GLU A 11 3.06 -5.18 6.45
N PRO A 12 2.31 -4.74 7.47
CA PRO A 12 0.87 -4.58 7.29
C PRO A 12 0.54 -3.46 6.30
N THR A 13 1.44 -2.50 6.04
CA THR A 13 1.17 -1.41 5.09
C THR A 13 1.39 -1.86 3.64
N LEU A 14 2.43 -2.67 3.40
CA LEU A 14 2.75 -3.16 2.06
C LEU A 14 1.87 -4.32 1.61
N LYS A 15 1.42 -5.20 2.53
CA LYS A 15 0.43 -6.25 2.18
C LYS A 15 -0.98 -5.68 2.01
N VAL A 16 -1.42 -4.75 2.86
CA VAL A 16 -2.75 -4.11 2.72
C VAL A 16 -2.81 -3.22 1.47
N GLY A 17 -1.68 -2.68 1.01
CA GLY A 17 -1.59 -1.96 -0.27
C GLY A 17 -1.39 -2.85 -1.50
N ARG A 18 -0.80 -4.05 -1.38
CA ARG A 18 -0.61 -4.98 -2.51
C ARG A 18 -1.89 -5.74 -2.89
N ASP A 19 -2.74 -6.09 -1.93
CA ASP A 19 -3.95 -6.88 -2.17
C ASP A 19 -5.20 -6.03 -2.51
N ARG A 20 -5.03 -4.72 -2.70
CA ARG A 20 -6.14 -3.80 -3.02
C ARG A 20 -5.86 -2.93 -4.24
N ARG A 21 -5.09 -3.48 -5.20
CA ARG A 21 -5.35 -3.11 -6.59
C ARG A 21 -6.80 -3.51 -6.88
N LEU A 22 -7.52 -2.77 -7.73
CA LEU A 22 -8.59 -3.41 -8.51
C LEU A 22 -7.99 -4.74 -8.96
N GLY A 23 -8.65 -5.88 -8.72
CA GLY A 23 -8.10 -7.17 -9.15
C GLY A 23 -7.57 -7.06 -10.58
N ASN A 24 -6.56 -7.85 -10.97
CA ASN A 24 -5.93 -7.83 -12.30
C ASN A 24 -6.91 -8.20 -13.47
N LEU A 25 -8.17 -7.83 -13.35
CA LEU A 25 -9.22 -7.91 -14.34
C LEU A 25 -8.99 -6.79 -15.35
N ALA A 26 -9.09 -7.14 -16.62
CA ALA A 26 -9.12 -6.16 -17.69
C ALA A 26 -10.37 -5.29 -17.53
N THR A 27 -10.19 -3.97 -17.51
CA THR A 27 -11.31 -3.01 -17.51
C THR A 27 -12.12 -3.19 -18.80
N PRO A 28 -13.47 -3.25 -18.76
CA PRO A 28 -14.28 -3.34 -19.97
C PRO A 28 -14.04 -2.16 -20.92
N ILE A 29 -14.10 -2.40 -22.23
CA ILE A 29 -13.82 -1.36 -23.26
C ILE A 29 -14.71 -0.12 -23.07
N SER A 30 -15.98 -0.30 -22.69
CA SER A 30 -16.91 0.81 -22.45
C SER A 30 -16.51 1.70 -21.26
N VAL A 31 -15.91 1.09 -20.22
CA VAL A 31 -15.38 1.80 -19.05
C VAL A 31 -14.04 2.43 -19.38
N GLN A 32 -13.17 1.74 -20.13
CA GLN A 32 -11.91 2.33 -20.62
C GLN A 32 -12.16 3.59 -21.46
N LYS A 33 -13.10 3.54 -22.41
CA LYS A 33 -13.48 4.72 -23.22
C LYS A 33 -13.92 5.90 -22.35
N LEU A 34 -14.73 5.64 -21.32
CA LEU A 34 -15.14 6.66 -20.36
C LEU A 34 -13.92 7.25 -19.62
N GLN A 35 -13.03 6.40 -19.12
CA GLN A 35 -11.84 6.83 -18.39
C GLN A 35 -10.90 7.65 -19.27
N THR A 36 -10.64 7.21 -20.50
CA THR A 36 -9.83 7.93 -21.49
C THR A 36 -10.42 9.31 -21.80
N ALA A 37 -11.73 9.39 -22.03
CA ALA A 37 -12.39 10.67 -22.33
C ALA A 37 -12.31 11.64 -21.14
N LEU A 38 -12.56 11.16 -19.91
CA LEU A 38 -12.44 11.97 -18.70
C LEU A 38 -11.00 12.46 -18.47
N HIS A 39 -10.01 11.58 -18.68
CA HIS A 39 -8.60 11.94 -18.55
C HIS A 39 -8.15 12.95 -19.61
N ALA A 40 -8.52 12.74 -20.88
CA ALA A 40 -8.20 13.65 -21.97
C ALA A 40 -8.77 15.04 -21.69
N LYS A 41 -10.07 15.14 -21.38
CA LYS A 41 -10.72 16.40 -21.01
C LYS A 41 -10.05 17.07 -19.82
N ALA A 42 -9.70 16.29 -18.79
CA ALA A 42 -9.04 16.80 -17.61
C ALA A 42 -7.66 17.40 -17.93
N LYS A 43 -6.90 16.77 -18.84
CA LYS A 43 -5.56 17.19 -19.24
C LYS A 43 -5.58 18.39 -20.20
N GLU A 44 -6.52 18.42 -21.14
CA GLU A 44 -6.71 19.50 -22.11
C GLU A 44 -7.24 20.77 -21.44
N GLU A 45 -8.10 20.62 -20.42
CA GLU A 45 -8.69 21.76 -19.70
C GLU A 45 -8.42 21.67 -18.18
N PRO A 46 -7.25 22.17 -17.72
CA PRO A 46 -6.84 22.11 -16.31
C PRO A 46 -7.76 22.86 -15.33
N GLU A 47 -8.54 23.84 -15.82
CA GLU A 47 -9.48 24.61 -15.00
C GLU A 47 -10.93 24.09 -15.09
N PHE A 48 -11.22 23.12 -15.97
CA PHE A 48 -12.56 22.58 -16.12
C PHE A 48 -13.07 21.90 -14.83
N ARG A 49 -14.34 22.12 -14.50
CA ARG A 49 -14.97 21.53 -13.31
C ARG A 49 -16.10 20.61 -13.74
N PHE A 50 -15.92 19.32 -13.52
CA PHE A 50 -16.87 18.27 -13.89
C PHE A 50 -18.13 18.35 -13.03
N TYR A 51 -19.29 18.50 -13.67
CA TYR A 51 -20.59 18.71 -13.02
C TYR A 51 -21.61 17.58 -13.24
N ALA A 52 -21.34 16.64 -14.13
CA ALA A 52 -22.22 15.51 -14.47
C ALA A 52 -21.43 14.19 -14.48
N LEU A 53 -21.17 13.66 -13.28
CA LEU A 53 -20.42 12.43 -13.04
C LEU A 53 -21.26 11.36 -12.32
N TYR A 54 -22.28 11.76 -11.56
CA TYR A 54 -23.09 10.84 -10.76
C TYR A 54 -23.78 9.78 -11.63
N ASP A 55 -24.31 10.18 -12.78
CA ASP A 55 -24.92 9.27 -13.75
C ASP A 55 -23.90 8.25 -14.29
N LYS A 56 -22.62 8.65 -14.44
CA LYS A 56 -21.54 7.74 -14.86
C LYS A 56 -21.21 6.70 -13.79
N ILE A 57 -21.28 7.06 -12.51
CA ILE A 57 -21.12 6.13 -11.39
C ILE A 57 -22.25 5.10 -11.37
N CYS A 58 -23.48 5.53 -11.71
CA CYS A 58 -24.67 4.68 -11.72
C CYS A 58 -24.79 3.76 -12.95
N ARG A 59 -23.88 3.86 -13.92
CA ARG A 59 -23.92 3.02 -15.12
C ARG A 59 -23.77 1.55 -14.76
N THR A 60 -24.58 0.70 -15.38
CA THR A 60 -24.58 -0.75 -15.16
C THR A 60 -23.21 -1.38 -15.44
N ASP A 61 -22.52 -0.95 -16.49
CA ASP A 61 -21.20 -1.49 -16.85
C ASP A 61 -20.12 -1.09 -15.83
N VAL A 62 -20.19 0.14 -15.29
CA VAL A 62 -19.31 0.61 -14.21
C VAL A 62 -19.56 -0.15 -12.91
N LEU A 63 -20.83 -0.30 -12.49
CA LEU A 63 -21.20 -1.04 -11.27
C LEU A 63 -20.83 -2.53 -11.36
N ARG A 64 -21.07 -3.16 -12.52
CA ARG A 64 -20.70 -4.57 -12.74
C ARG A 64 -19.18 -4.76 -12.66
N HIS A 65 -18.41 -3.86 -13.29
CA HIS A 65 -16.95 -3.92 -13.19
C HIS A 65 -16.46 -3.66 -11.77
N ALA A 66 -17.05 -2.68 -11.07
CA ALA A 66 -16.74 -2.40 -9.68
C ALA A 66 -16.99 -3.61 -8.76
N TYR A 67 -18.10 -4.33 -8.96
CA TYR A 67 -18.39 -5.58 -8.27
C TYR A 67 -17.35 -6.67 -8.55
N ALA A 68 -17.01 -6.88 -9.82
CA ALA A 68 -15.99 -7.87 -10.21
C ALA A 68 -14.64 -7.58 -9.54
N CYS A 69 -14.24 -6.31 -9.49
CA CYS A 69 -13.03 -5.86 -8.79
C CYS A 69 -13.10 -6.10 -7.28
N CYS A 70 -14.26 -5.85 -6.64
CA CYS A 70 -14.47 -6.15 -5.23
C CYS A 70 -14.36 -7.67 -4.96
N ARG A 71 -14.95 -8.49 -5.81
CA ARG A 71 -14.93 -9.96 -5.72
C ARG A 71 -13.52 -10.52 -5.85
N ALA A 72 -12.74 -10.01 -6.80
CA ALA A 72 -11.35 -10.42 -6.99
C ALA A 72 -10.47 -10.17 -5.75
N ASN A 73 -10.81 -9.15 -4.94
CA ASN A 73 -10.09 -8.83 -3.71
C ASN A 73 -10.43 -9.76 -2.53
N LYS A 74 -11.44 -10.63 -2.65
CA LYS A 74 -11.86 -11.60 -1.62
C LYS A 74 -11.98 -11.01 -0.21
N GLY A 75 -12.43 -9.76 -0.13
CA GLY A 75 -12.45 -9.02 1.13
C GLY A 75 -13.55 -9.53 2.07
N ALA A 76 -13.24 -9.67 3.35
CA ALA A 76 -14.18 -10.07 4.40
C ALA A 76 -15.46 -9.20 4.42
N PRO A 77 -16.60 -9.74 4.90
CA PRO A 77 -17.87 -9.02 4.92
C PRO A 77 -17.87 -7.83 5.89
N GLY A 78 -18.84 -6.93 5.70
CA GLY A 78 -19.08 -5.74 6.52
C GLY A 78 -19.79 -6.08 7.85
N VAL A 79 -20.54 -5.11 8.38
CA VAL A 79 -21.34 -5.28 9.62
C VAL A 79 -22.57 -6.18 9.42
N ASP A 80 -23.05 -6.28 8.19
CA ASP A 80 -24.21 -7.03 7.74
C ASP A 80 -23.90 -8.52 7.48
N GLY A 81 -22.62 -8.90 7.43
CA GLY A 81 -22.21 -10.27 7.18
C GLY A 81 -22.33 -10.73 5.71
N LEU A 82 -22.91 -9.92 4.82
CA LEU A 82 -23.16 -10.28 3.43
C LEU A 82 -21.86 -10.59 2.66
N THR A 83 -21.79 -11.79 2.11
CA THR A 83 -20.66 -12.31 1.34
C THR A 83 -20.91 -12.24 -0.18
N PHE A 84 -19.89 -12.56 -0.98
CA PHE A 84 -20.06 -12.66 -2.44
C PHE A 84 -20.90 -13.87 -2.84
N ASP A 85 -20.81 -14.97 -2.09
CA ASP A 85 -21.54 -16.21 -2.35
C ASP A 85 -23.04 -16.00 -2.12
N ASP A 86 -23.42 -15.22 -1.09
CA ASP A 86 -24.81 -14.84 -0.84
C ASP A 86 -25.40 -14.03 -2.01
N VAL A 87 -24.62 -13.13 -2.60
CA VAL A 87 -25.04 -12.34 -3.77
C VAL A 87 -25.17 -13.21 -5.02
N GLU A 88 -24.30 -14.22 -5.17
CA GLU A 88 -24.39 -15.19 -6.27
C GLU A 88 -25.67 -16.03 -6.16
N GLN A 89 -26.02 -16.49 -4.96
CA GLN A 89 -27.28 -17.20 -4.69
C GLN A 89 -28.51 -16.32 -4.89
N TYR A 90 -28.48 -15.05 -4.48
CA TYR A 90 -29.58 -14.10 -4.66
C TYR A 90 -29.77 -13.67 -6.13
N GLY A 91 -28.69 -13.73 -6.93
CA GLY A 91 -28.63 -13.26 -8.30
C GLY A 91 -27.90 -11.93 -8.42
N GLN A 92 -26.67 -11.99 -8.94
CA GLN A 92 -25.78 -10.83 -9.08
C GLN A 92 -26.40 -9.66 -9.84
N GLU A 93 -27.03 -9.92 -10.98
CA GLU A 93 -27.60 -8.87 -11.83
C GLU A 93 -28.81 -8.21 -11.18
N ARG A 94 -29.62 -8.98 -10.45
CA ARG A 94 -30.72 -8.45 -9.64
C ARG A 94 -30.19 -7.53 -8.54
N TRP A 95 -29.23 -8.00 -7.76
CA TRP A 95 -28.61 -7.21 -6.68
C TRP A 95 -27.99 -5.91 -7.19
N LEU A 96 -27.26 -5.97 -8.31
CA LEU A 96 -26.68 -4.78 -8.96
C LEU A 96 -27.75 -3.84 -9.49
N GLY A 97 -28.85 -4.37 -10.03
CA GLY A 97 -30.00 -3.59 -10.48
C GLY A 97 -30.66 -2.81 -9.34
N GLU A 98 -30.91 -3.46 -8.21
CA GLU A 98 -31.46 -2.86 -6.99
C GLU A 98 -30.51 -1.77 -6.44
N LEU A 99 -29.21 -2.03 -6.39
CA LEU A 99 -28.21 -1.03 -5.98
C LEU A 99 -28.17 0.18 -6.94
N ALA A 100 -28.23 -0.07 -8.24
CA ALA A 100 -28.27 0.99 -9.25
C ALA A 100 -29.54 1.84 -9.13
N GLN A 101 -30.68 1.20 -8.85
CA GLN A 101 -31.94 1.90 -8.60
C GLN A 101 -31.85 2.78 -7.35
N GLN A 102 -31.33 2.26 -6.24
CA GLN A 102 -31.14 3.05 -5.01
C GLN A 102 -30.25 4.28 -5.22
N LEU A 103 -29.22 4.17 -6.06
CA LEU A 103 -28.39 5.31 -6.44
C LEU A 103 -29.18 6.31 -7.30
N ARG A 104 -29.88 5.86 -8.34
CA ARG A 104 -30.68 6.74 -9.21
C ARG A 104 -31.77 7.48 -8.45
N GLU A 105 -32.46 6.78 -7.55
CA GLU A 105 -33.53 7.32 -6.70
C GLU A 105 -33.00 8.09 -5.49
N ARG A 106 -31.68 8.09 -5.26
CA ARG A 106 -31.01 8.80 -4.16
C ARG A 106 -31.44 8.30 -2.76
N THR A 107 -31.88 7.05 -2.68
CA THR A 107 -32.25 6.37 -1.43
C THR A 107 -31.06 5.64 -0.80
N TYR A 108 -29.96 5.46 -1.54
CA TYR A 108 -28.71 4.89 -1.02
C TYR A 108 -28.18 5.68 0.21
N ARG A 109 -27.96 4.96 1.31
CA ARG A 109 -27.31 5.46 2.53
C ARG A 109 -26.23 4.47 2.98
N PRO A 110 -24.99 4.92 3.22
CA PRO A 110 -23.96 4.02 3.72
C PRO A 110 -24.24 3.61 5.16
N GLU A 111 -24.07 2.34 5.46
CA GLU A 111 -24.11 1.83 6.83
C GLU A 111 -22.75 1.89 7.52
N ALA A 112 -22.72 1.41 8.77
CA ALA A 112 -21.52 1.40 9.57
C ALA A 112 -20.40 0.55 8.96
N VAL A 113 -19.19 1.08 9.03
CA VAL A 113 -17.96 0.40 8.63
C VAL A 113 -17.50 -0.49 9.78
N ARG A 114 -17.29 -1.78 9.52
CA ARG A 114 -16.84 -2.72 10.55
C ARG A 114 -15.37 -2.48 10.90
N ARG A 115 -15.06 -2.25 12.17
CA ARG A 115 -13.67 -2.10 12.63
C ARG A 115 -13.01 -3.46 12.83
N VAL A 116 -11.81 -3.60 12.27
CA VAL A 116 -10.90 -4.71 12.52
C VAL A 116 -9.53 -4.16 12.89
N PHE A 117 -8.90 -4.73 13.91
CA PHE A 117 -7.56 -4.34 14.32
C PHE A 117 -6.53 -5.30 13.72
N ILE A 118 -5.62 -4.75 12.92
CA ILE A 118 -4.47 -5.50 12.43
C ILE A 118 -3.29 -5.19 13.37
N PRO A 119 -2.65 -6.20 14.00
CA PRO A 119 -1.48 -5.97 14.81
C PRO A 119 -0.39 -5.29 13.98
N LYS A 120 0.03 -4.10 14.40
CA LYS A 120 1.32 -3.57 13.97
C LYS A 120 2.37 -4.29 14.79
N PRO A 121 3.55 -4.53 14.22
CA PRO A 121 4.52 -5.30 14.97
C PRO A 121 5.07 -4.53 16.21
N ASN A 122 4.97 -3.20 16.28
CA ASN A 122 5.35 -2.39 17.43
C ASN A 122 4.35 -2.46 18.60
N GLY A 123 3.56 -3.53 18.67
CA GLY A 123 2.50 -3.75 19.67
C GLY A 123 1.24 -2.89 19.49
N LYS A 124 1.32 -1.78 18.75
CA LYS A 124 0.15 -0.94 18.46
C LYS A 124 -0.79 -1.63 17.47
N LEU A 125 -2.08 -1.33 17.52
CA LEU A 125 -3.04 -1.85 16.55
C LEU A 125 -3.23 -0.85 15.39
N ARG A 126 -3.36 -1.34 14.16
CA ARG A 126 -3.84 -0.56 13.02
C ARG A 126 -5.35 -0.77 12.91
N PRO A 127 -6.16 0.28 13.11
CA PRO A 127 -7.59 0.19 12.87
C PRO A 127 -7.84 0.14 11.35
N LEU A 128 -8.53 -0.90 10.88
CA LEU A 128 -9.01 -1.04 9.52
C LEU A 128 -10.54 -0.99 9.54
N GLY A 129 -11.15 -0.22 8.66
CA GLY A 129 -12.56 -0.27 8.37
C GLY A 129 -12.87 -1.23 7.23
N ILE A 130 -13.91 -2.04 7.36
CA ILE A 130 -14.41 -2.91 6.31
C ILE A 130 -15.86 -2.47 6.03
N PRO A 131 -16.09 -1.69 4.96
CA PRO A 131 -17.45 -1.34 4.54
C PRO A 131 -18.22 -2.58 4.08
N ARG A 132 -19.56 -2.49 4.02
CA ARG A 132 -20.34 -3.58 3.42
C ARG A 132 -20.09 -3.68 1.93
N LEU A 133 -20.63 -4.74 1.33
CA LEU A 133 -20.43 -4.99 -0.08
C LEU A 133 -21.00 -3.86 -0.96
N ALA A 134 -22.20 -3.35 -0.66
CA ALA A 134 -22.80 -2.22 -1.37
C ALA A 134 -21.90 -0.98 -1.36
N GLU A 135 -21.38 -0.57 -0.20
CA GLU A 135 -20.45 0.57 -0.09
C GLU A 135 -19.16 0.34 -0.86
N ARG A 136 -18.60 -0.87 -0.81
CA ARG A 136 -17.37 -1.21 -1.56
C ARG A 136 -17.60 -1.07 -3.06
N VAL A 137 -18.73 -1.56 -3.58
CA VAL A 137 -19.09 -1.44 -5.00
C VAL A 137 -19.30 0.02 -5.38
N CYS A 138 -20.10 0.78 -4.63
CA CYS A 138 -20.33 2.20 -4.92
C CYS A 138 -19.06 3.04 -4.86
N GLN A 139 -18.19 2.81 -3.87
CA GLN A 139 -16.90 3.51 -3.75
C GLN A 139 -15.94 3.13 -4.88
N THR A 140 -15.92 1.87 -5.29
CA THR A 140 -15.10 1.40 -6.42
C THR A 140 -15.61 1.99 -7.73
N ALA A 141 -16.93 2.04 -7.94
CA ALA A 141 -17.55 2.70 -9.09
C ALA A 141 -17.20 4.19 -9.15
N ALA A 142 -17.29 4.89 -8.01
CA ALA A 142 -16.85 6.28 -7.93
C ALA A 142 -15.36 6.46 -8.22
N MET A 143 -14.51 5.56 -7.70
CA MET A 143 -13.09 5.58 -7.99
C MET A 143 -12.81 5.41 -9.49
N LEU A 144 -13.46 4.45 -10.16
CA LEU A 144 -13.30 4.23 -11.61
C LEU A 144 -13.63 5.47 -12.45
N VAL A 145 -14.58 6.29 -12.00
CA VAL A 145 -15.00 7.54 -12.67
C VAL A 145 -14.09 8.72 -12.29
N LEU A 146 -13.67 8.82 -11.03
CA LEU A 146 -12.94 9.97 -10.49
C LEU A 146 -11.43 9.90 -10.70
N GLU A 147 -10.85 8.70 -10.67
CA GLU A 147 -9.41 8.48 -10.79
C GLU A 147 -8.81 9.09 -12.07
N PRO A 148 -9.40 8.93 -13.28
CA PRO A 148 -8.83 9.50 -14.50
C PRO A 148 -8.74 11.04 -14.49
N ILE A 149 -9.70 11.69 -13.82
CA ILE A 149 -9.74 13.14 -13.66
C ILE A 149 -8.60 13.61 -12.77
N PHE A 150 -8.47 12.99 -11.58
CA PHE A 150 -7.44 13.39 -10.62
C PHE A 150 -6.04 12.93 -11.01
N GLU A 151 -5.91 11.82 -11.74
CA GLU A 151 -4.61 11.33 -12.24
C GLU A 151 -3.93 12.36 -13.16
N ALA A 152 -4.71 13.10 -13.96
CA ALA A 152 -4.19 14.20 -14.79
C ALA A 152 -3.55 15.33 -13.95
N ASP A 153 -4.02 15.50 -12.71
CA ASP A 153 -3.57 16.54 -11.80
C ASP A 153 -2.46 16.09 -10.85
N LEU A 154 -2.23 14.78 -10.69
CA LEU A 154 -1.32 14.25 -9.69
C LEU A 154 0.15 14.45 -10.11
N PRO A 155 0.95 15.14 -9.28
CA PRO A 155 2.34 15.45 -9.58
C PRO A 155 3.19 14.17 -9.69
N PRO A 156 4.25 14.17 -10.51
CA PRO A 156 5.06 12.98 -10.78
C PRO A 156 5.78 12.45 -9.53
N GLU A 157 6.00 13.28 -8.51
CA GLU A 157 6.62 12.89 -7.22
C GLU A 157 5.75 11.94 -6.38
N GLN A 158 4.45 11.80 -6.71
CA GLN A 158 3.53 10.90 -6.00
C GLN A 158 3.46 9.55 -6.73
N HIS A 159 3.83 8.47 -6.03
CA HIS A 159 3.89 7.12 -6.61
C HIS A 159 2.81 6.16 -6.10
N ALA A 160 2.30 6.37 -4.90
CA ALA A 160 1.34 5.45 -4.30
C ALA A 160 0.00 5.46 -5.04
N TYR A 161 -0.65 4.30 -5.13
CA TYR A 161 -2.03 4.16 -5.62
C TYR A 161 -2.30 4.75 -7.01
N ARG A 162 -1.29 4.72 -7.89
CA ARG A 162 -1.43 5.20 -9.27
C ARG A 162 -1.16 4.06 -10.23
N GLN A 163 -1.88 4.06 -11.35
CA GLN A 163 -1.63 3.11 -12.43
C GLN A 163 -0.17 3.23 -12.91
N ASN A 164 0.45 2.08 -13.21
CA ASN A 164 1.85 1.97 -13.68
C ASN A 164 2.94 2.50 -12.72
N ARG A 165 2.58 2.95 -11.51
CA ARG A 165 3.52 3.31 -10.44
C ARG A 165 3.43 2.32 -9.29
N ASN A 166 4.57 2.05 -8.66
CA ASN A 166 4.66 1.12 -7.53
C ASN A 166 5.78 1.54 -6.58
N ALA A 167 5.88 0.88 -5.42
CA ALA A 167 6.91 1.20 -4.44
C ALA A 167 8.34 1.12 -5.02
N GLN A 168 8.60 0.18 -5.93
CA GLN A 168 9.91 0.06 -6.60
C GLN A 168 10.22 1.27 -7.48
N SER A 169 9.22 1.88 -8.13
CA SER A 169 9.42 3.12 -8.91
C SER A 169 9.90 4.28 -8.03
N ALA A 170 9.30 4.44 -6.84
CA ALA A 170 9.75 5.44 -5.86
C ALA A 170 11.17 5.15 -5.35
N VAL A 171 11.48 3.88 -5.07
CA VAL A 171 12.83 3.47 -4.64
C VAL A 171 13.88 3.74 -5.73
N ARG A 172 13.55 3.49 -7.01
CA ARG A 172 14.43 3.83 -8.14
C ARG A 172 14.65 5.33 -8.26
N GLU A 173 13.59 6.13 -8.09
CA GLU A 173 13.68 7.59 -8.15
C GLU A 173 14.61 8.13 -7.05
N VAL A 174 14.42 7.70 -5.79
CA VAL A 174 15.32 8.04 -4.69
C VAL A 174 16.76 7.61 -5.01
N HIS A 175 16.96 6.39 -5.53
CA HIS A 175 18.29 5.92 -5.89
C HIS A 175 18.96 6.82 -6.95
N GLY A 176 18.24 7.18 -8.00
CA GLY A 176 18.70 8.06 -9.07
C GLY A 176 19.03 9.49 -8.59
N LEU A 177 18.24 10.03 -7.65
CA LEU A 177 18.52 11.31 -7.01
C LEU A 177 19.83 11.26 -6.20
N LEU A 178 20.02 10.20 -5.41
CA LEU A 178 21.22 10.01 -4.60
C LEU A 178 22.48 9.87 -5.46
N THR A 179 22.42 9.12 -6.56
CA THR A 179 23.55 8.98 -7.51
C THR A 179 23.83 10.29 -8.24
N SER A 180 22.81 11.14 -8.44
CA SER A 180 22.93 12.48 -9.04
C SER A 180 23.37 13.58 -8.06
N GLY A 181 23.74 13.21 -6.82
CA GLY A 181 24.32 14.12 -5.84
C GLY A 181 23.36 14.71 -4.80
N TYR A 182 22.07 14.32 -4.78
CA TYR A 182 21.11 14.74 -3.75
C TYR A 182 21.25 13.92 -2.46
N LYS A 183 22.42 13.97 -1.83
CA LYS A 183 22.83 13.03 -0.78
C LYS A 183 22.46 13.44 0.65
N ASP A 184 21.86 14.62 0.84
CA ASP A 184 21.41 15.10 2.15
C ASP A 184 19.88 14.93 2.23
N VAL A 185 19.42 14.00 3.05
CA VAL A 185 18.08 13.42 2.95
C VAL A 185 17.26 13.73 4.20
N VAL A 186 16.00 14.07 4.00
CA VAL A 186 14.96 14.05 5.03
C VAL A 186 14.16 12.75 4.87
N ASP A 187 14.23 11.87 5.85
CA ASP A 187 13.43 10.65 6.00
C ASP A 187 12.23 11.01 6.89
N ALA A 188 11.04 11.19 6.31
CA ALA A 188 9.86 11.74 6.99
C ALA A 188 8.69 10.74 7.06
N ASP A 189 8.03 10.70 8.22
CA ASP A 189 6.85 9.87 8.50
C ASP A 189 5.74 10.77 9.08
N LEU A 190 4.50 10.56 8.65
CA LEU A 190 3.34 11.27 9.20
C LEU A 190 2.63 10.42 10.26
N SER A 191 2.25 11.06 11.36
CA SER A 191 1.50 10.41 12.43
C SER A 191 0.02 10.33 12.09
N GLY A 192 -0.53 9.12 12.03
CA GLY A 192 -1.96 8.91 11.85
C GLY A 192 -2.52 9.57 10.58
N TYR A 193 -1.76 9.56 9.47
CA TYR A 193 -2.09 10.35 8.28
C TYR A 193 -3.55 10.21 7.83
N PHE A 194 -4.01 8.97 7.61
CA PHE A 194 -5.40 8.71 7.21
C PHE A 194 -6.42 9.16 8.27
N ASP A 195 -6.08 9.09 9.55
CA ASP A 195 -6.99 9.39 10.66
C ASP A 195 -7.09 10.92 10.93
N THR A 196 -6.11 11.69 10.47
CA THR A 196 -5.98 13.14 10.74
C THR A 196 -6.43 14.03 9.58
N ILE A 197 -6.72 13.49 8.39
CA ILE A 197 -7.11 14.32 7.23
C ILE A 197 -8.40 15.10 7.53
N PRO A 198 -8.36 16.45 7.55
CA PRO A 198 -9.55 17.26 7.79
C PRO A 198 -10.53 17.24 6.61
N HIS A 199 -11.78 16.88 6.88
CA HIS A 199 -12.81 16.68 5.85
C HIS A 199 -13.08 17.95 5.05
N VAL A 200 -13.17 19.12 5.69
CA VAL A 200 -13.46 20.39 5.01
C VAL A 200 -12.39 20.70 3.96
N GLU A 201 -11.13 20.54 4.33
CA GLU A 201 -9.98 20.82 3.46
C GLU A 201 -9.79 19.73 2.39
N LEU A 202 -10.15 18.49 2.69
CA LEU A 202 -10.22 17.41 1.70
C LEU A 202 -11.31 17.69 0.66
N MET A 203 -12.51 18.06 1.07
CA MET A 203 -13.61 18.39 0.17
C MET A 203 -13.29 19.62 -0.68
N LYS A 204 -12.59 20.64 -0.14
CA LYS A 204 -12.02 21.73 -0.96
C LYS A 204 -11.08 21.25 -2.06
N SER A 205 -10.36 20.15 -1.83
CA SER A 205 -9.46 19.56 -2.82
C SER A 205 -10.23 18.81 -3.90
N VAL A 206 -11.25 18.05 -3.53
CA VAL A 206 -12.17 17.35 -4.47
C VAL A 206 -12.91 18.37 -5.35
N THR A 207 -13.46 19.41 -4.72
CA THR A 207 -14.26 20.44 -5.40
C THR A 207 -13.50 21.27 -6.41
N ARG A 208 -12.16 21.26 -6.41
CA ARG A 208 -11.38 21.94 -7.46
C ARG A 208 -11.71 21.41 -8.85
N ARG A 209 -11.99 20.11 -8.97
CA ARG A 209 -12.28 19.45 -10.25
C ARG A 209 -13.67 18.88 -10.35
N VAL A 210 -14.33 18.58 -9.24
CA VAL A 210 -15.66 17.96 -9.23
C VAL A 210 -16.66 18.87 -8.51
N ILE A 211 -17.62 19.41 -9.25
CA ILE A 211 -18.70 20.26 -8.72
C ILE A 211 -20.08 19.58 -8.80
N ASP A 212 -20.13 18.33 -9.27
CA ASP A 212 -21.33 17.50 -9.19
C ASP A 212 -21.74 17.29 -7.73
N ARG A 213 -22.86 17.93 -7.34
CA ARG A 213 -23.36 17.94 -5.96
C ARG A 213 -23.64 16.54 -5.43
N GLN A 214 -24.08 15.62 -6.28
CA GLN A 214 -24.45 14.27 -5.87
C GLN A 214 -23.20 13.43 -5.60
N VAL A 215 -22.15 13.59 -6.42
CA VAL A 215 -20.86 12.93 -6.14
C VAL A 215 -20.22 13.48 -4.87
N LEU A 216 -20.24 14.81 -4.68
CA LEU A 216 -19.75 15.43 -3.45
C LEU A 216 -20.52 14.95 -2.22
N HIS A 217 -21.84 14.77 -2.34
CA HIS A 217 -22.67 14.21 -1.29
C HIS A 217 -22.29 12.75 -0.97
N LEU A 218 -22.09 11.89 -1.97
CA LEU A 218 -21.62 10.51 -1.75
C LEU A 218 -20.30 10.47 -0.99
N VAL A 219 -19.31 11.25 -1.44
CA VAL A 219 -18.00 11.31 -0.77
C VAL A 219 -18.17 11.75 0.68
N LYS A 220 -18.98 12.79 0.94
CA LYS A 220 -19.25 13.26 2.30
C LYS A 220 -19.93 12.19 3.15
N MET A 221 -20.91 11.47 2.61
CA MET A 221 -21.57 10.37 3.32
C MET A 221 -20.59 9.26 3.71
N TRP A 222 -19.63 8.91 2.84
CA TRP A 222 -18.61 7.91 3.17
C TRP A 222 -17.59 8.38 4.22
N LEU A 223 -17.27 9.68 4.25
CA LEU A 223 -16.42 10.28 5.27
C LEU A 223 -17.09 10.32 6.65
N ASP A 224 -18.42 10.51 6.66
CA ASP A 224 -19.24 10.60 7.87
C ASP A 224 -19.82 9.25 8.32
N ALA A 225 -19.56 8.17 7.58
CA ALA A 225 -20.10 6.86 7.86
C ALA A 225 -19.68 6.41 9.28
N PRO A 226 -20.62 5.89 10.09
CA PRO A 226 -20.30 5.43 11.44
C PRO A 226 -19.34 4.24 11.38
N VAL A 227 -18.61 4.02 12.46
CA VAL A 227 -17.76 2.85 12.64
C VAL A 227 -18.38 1.95 13.70
N GLU A 228 -18.46 0.66 13.43
CA GLU A 228 -18.92 -0.34 14.39
C GLU A 228 -17.78 -1.25 14.82
N GLU A 229 -17.50 -1.29 16.12
CA GLU A 229 -16.50 -2.15 16.73
C GLU A 229 -17.21 -3.23 17.56
N VAL A 230 -16.74 -4.48 17.45
CA VAL A 230 -17.24 -5.60 18.24
C VAL A 230 -16.16 -5.96 19.26
N ASP A 231 -16.50 -5.89 20.55
CA ASP A 231 -15.56 -6.24 21.61
C ASP A 231 -15.37 -7.77 21.75
N LYS A 232 -14.41 -8.19 22.58
CA LYS A 232 -14.12 -9.63 22.82
C LYS A 232 -15.30 -10.40 23.42
N ARG A 233 -16.31 -9.71 23.96
CA ARG A 233 -17.53 -10.29 24.55
C ARG A 233 -18.71 -10.23 23.57
N GLY A 234 -18.48 -9.83 22.31
CA GLY A 234 -19.51 -9.73 21.27
C GLY A 234 -20.35 -8.46 21.33
N ARG A 235 -20.05 -7.51 22.22
CA ARG A 235 -20.82 -6.26 22.34
C ARG A 235 -20.45 -5.30 21.22
N LYS A 236 -21.48 -4.79 20.53
CA LYS A 236 -21.34 -3.83 19.43
C LYS A 236 -21.31 -2.40 19.97
N LYS A 237 -20.30 -1.63 19.58
CA LYS A 237 -20.22 -0.19 19.84
C LYS A 237 -20.15 0.55 18.51
N ARG A 238 -21.14 1.41 18.24
CA ARG A 238 -21.15 2.26 17.06
C ARG A 238 -20.70 3.67 17.44
N THR A 239 -19.76 4.23 16.68
CA THR A 239 -19.23 5.58 16.91
C THR A 239 -19.30 6.40 15.62
N THR A 240 -19.51 7.70 15.77
CA THR A 240 -19.50 8.70 14.69
C THR A 240 -18.28 9.60 14.78
N THR A 241 -17.22 9.16 15.47
CA THR A 241 -16.06 10.00 15.81
C THR A 241 -15.52 10.79 14.63
N ASN A 242 -15.32 10.16 13.47
CA ASN A 242 -14.83 10.85 12.26
C ASN A 242 -15.74 12.00 11.80
N ARG A 243 -17.06 11.82 11.88
CA ARG A 243 -18.07 12.84 11.59
C ARG A 243 -18.02 13.97 12.62
N ASP A 244 -17.94 13.61 13.90
CA ASP A 244 -18.03 14.55 15.02
C ASP A 244 -16.80 15.47 15.05
N ILE A 245 -15.60 14.91 14.86
CA ILE A 245 -14.35 15.69 14.79
C ILE A 245 -14.06 16.24 13.39
N LYS A 246 -14.85 15.84 12.37
CA LYS A 246 -14.70 16.20 10.95
C LYS A 246 -13.31 15.89 10.39
N GLN A 247 -12.73 14.75 10.79
CA GLN A 247 -11.41 14.29 10.37
C GLN A 247 -11.41 12.79 10.10
N GLY A 248 -10.46 12.37 9.28
CA GLY A 248 -10.17 10.97 9.03
C GLY A 248 -10.86 10.42 7.79
N ILE A 249 -10.17 9.53 7.09
CA ILE A 249 -10.69 8.73 5.99
C ILE A 249 -10.63 7.25 6.39
N PRO A 250 -11.69 6.44 6.19
CA PRO A 250 -11.69 5.06 6.67
C PRO A 250 -10.62 4.18 5.98
N GLN A 251 -9.55 3.84 6.70
CA GLN A 251 -8.50 2.93 6.20
C GLN A 251 -9.11 1.57 5.89
N GLY A 252 -9.31 1.20 4.62
CA GLY A 252 -10.30 0.15 4.39
C GLY A 252 -11.08 0.26 3.11
N SER A 253 -11.52 1.48 2.88
CA SER A 253 -12.47 1.86 1.85
C SER A 253 -11.78 2.01 0.49
N PRO A 254 -12.35 1.47 -0.61
CA PRO A 254 -11.79 1.59 -1.95
C PRO A 254 -11.43 3.01 -2.40
N ILE A 255 -12.20 4.03 -1.99
CA ILE A 255 -11.95 5.42 -2.41
C ILE A 255 -10.88 6.15 -1.59
N SER A 256 -10.54 5.64 -0.39
CA SER A 256 -9.62 6.33 0.53
C SER A 256 -8.22 6.57 -0.03
N PRO A 257 -7.59 5.64 -0.78
CA PRO A 257 -6.31 5.88 -1.42
C PRO A 257 -6.31 7.11 -2.35
N LEU A 258 -7.33 7.25 -3.20
CA LEU A 258 -7.48 8.40 -4.11
C LEU A 258 -7.60 9.72 -3.34
N LEU A 259 -8.45 9.74 -2.30
CA LEU A 259 -8.64 10.92 -1.45
C LEU A 259 -7.36 11.30 -0.69
N SER A 260 -6.60 10.32 -0.24
CA SER A 260 -5.32 10.54 0.44
C SER A 260 -4.30 11.20 -0.50
N ASN A 261 -4.13 10.67 -1.72
CA ASN A 261 -3.23 11.26 -2.72
C ASN A 261 -3.64 12.69 -3.07
N LEU A 262 -4.94 12.94 -3.25
CA LEU A 262 -5.46 14.26 -3.55
C LEU A 262 -5.19 15.26 -2.42
N TYR A 263 -5.21 14.82 -1.16
CA TYR A 263 -4.85 15.67 -0.03
C TYR A 263 -3.34 15.95 0.01
N MET A 264 -2.50 14.92 -0.15
CA MET A 264 -1.05 15.05 -0.17
C MET A 264 -0.55 15.93 -1.32
N ARG A 265 -1.26 15.95 -2.45
CA ARG A 265 -0.97 16.86 -3.58
C ARG A 265 -0.82 18.32 -3.15
N ARG A 266 -1.58 18.78 -2.14
CA ARG A 266 -1.48 20.15 -1.62
C ARG A 266 -0.08 20.47 -1.10
N PHE A 267 0.56 19.52 -0.43
CA PHE A 267 1.94 19.67 0.07
C PHE A 267 2.92 19.80 -1.10
N ILE A 268 2.86 18.88 -2.06
CA ILE A 268 3.77 18.85 -3.21
C ILE A 268 3.65 20.13 -4.05
N LEU A 269 2.42 20.58 -4.34
CA LEU A 269 2.21 21.81 -5.09
C LEU A 269 2.58 23.06 -4.30
N GLY A 270 2.30 23.09 -3.00
CA GLY A 270 2.73 24.18 -2.13
C GLY A 270 4.25 24.31 -2.09
N TRP A 271 4.96 23.17 -2.09
CA TRP A 271 6.42 23.12 -2.06
C TRP A 271 7.02 23.75 -3.31
N LYS A 272 6.47 23.39 -4.48
CA LYS A 272 6.82 23.96 -5.78
C LYS A 272 6.46 25.44 -5.87
N LYS A 273 5.25 25.82 -5.49
CA LYS A 273 4.78 27.22 -5.54
C LYS A 273 5.60 28.16 -4.64
N ALA A 274 6.09 27.65 -3.51
CA ALA A 274 6.98 28.40 -2.62
C ALA A 274 8.45 28.45 -3.12
N GLY A 275 8.76 27.88 -4.29
CA GLY A 275 10.11 27.84 -4.87
C GLY A 275 11.12 27.02 -4.06
N LEU A 276 10.65 26.18 -3.13
CA LEU A 276 11.52 25.43 -2.22
C LEU A 276 12.35 24.38 -2.95
N GLU A 277 11.78 23.79 -4.00
CA GLU A 277 12.47 22.81 -4.84
C GLU A 277 13.75 23.38 -5.46
N GLN A 278 13.66 24.58 -6.06
CA GLN A 278 14.80 25.25 -6.68
C GLN A 278 15.73 25.84 -5.60
N ARG A 279 15.18 26.62 -4.66
CA ARG A 279 15.94 27.35 -3.64
C ARG A 279 16.76 26.42 -2.74
N LEU A 280 16.19 25.27 -2.38
CA LEU A 280 16.87 24.28 -1.54
C LEU A 280 17.56 23.18 -2.35
N SER A 281 17.42 23.18 -3.69
CA SER A 281 17.83 22.07 -4.55
C SER A 281 17.34 20.74 -3.97
N ALA A 282 16.04 20.66 -3.72
CA ALA A 282 15.39 19.61 -2.94
C ALA A 282 14.25 18.95 -3.74
N ARG A 283 14.37 17.65 -3.97
CA ARG A 283 13.39 16.84 -4.70
C ARG A 283 12.62 15.95 -3.73
N ILE A 284 11.30 15.91 -3.89
CA ILE A 284 10.41 15.09 -3.07
C ILE A 284 10.14 13.77 -3.77
N VAL A 285 10.16 12.67 -3.03
CA VAL A 285 9.58 11.39 -3.45
C VAL A 285 8.54 10.98 -2.41
N ASN A 286 7.29 10.84 -2.82
CA ASN A 286 6.17 10.53 -1.94
C ASN A 286 5.51 9.19 -2.31
N TYR A 287 5.25 8.38 -1.28
CA TYR A 287 4.47 7.16 -1.38
C TYR A 287 3.44 7.13 -0.24
N ALA A 288 2.25 7.67 -0.49
CA ALA A 288 1.19 7.82 0.51
C ALA A 288 1.67 8.64 1.72
N ASP A 289 1.74 8.05 2.91
CA ASP A 289 2.23 8.67 4.14
C ASP A 289 3.77 8.67 4.26
N ASP A 290 4.47 7.79 3.54
CA ASP A 290 5.93 7.74 3.52
C ASP A 290 6.48 8.83 2.57
N LEU A 291 7.41 9.65 3.06
CA LEU A 291 7.93 10.82 2.35
C LEU A 291 9.46 10.91 2.50
N VAL A 292 10.15 11.12 1.39
CA VAL A 292 11.59 11.43 1.40
C VAL A 292 11.83 12.74 0.65
N ILE A 293 12.68 13.60 1.21
CA ILE A 293 13.17 14.81 0.53
C ILE A 293 14.68 14.67 0.34
N CYS A 294 15.14 14.56 -0.91
CA CYS A 294 16.55 14.49 -1.24
C CYS A 294 17.06 15.88 -1.63
N CYS A 295 18.09 16.38 -0.95
CA CYS A 295 18.66 17.70 -1.14
C CYS A 295 20.11 17.63 -1.62
N LYS A 296 20.54 18.62 -2.42
CA LYS A 296 21.96 18.88 -2.70
C LYS A 296 22.57 19.78 -1.61
N GLY A 297 23.83 19.50 -1.26
CA GLY A 297 24.57 20.26 -0.25
C GLY A 297 24.18 19.86 1.17
N SER A 298 24.21 20.81 2.10
CA SER A 298 23.85 20.61 3.52
C SER A 298 22.54 21.35 3.84
N ARG A 299 21.43 20.92 3.23
CA ARG A 299 20.13 21.65 3.25
C ARG A 299 18.97 20.83 3.81
N ALA A 300 19.16 19.57 4.20
CA ALA A 300 18.10 18.71 4.72
C ALA A 300 17.44 19.27 5.98
N LYS A 301 18.20 19.91 6.88
CA LYS A 301 17.63 20.56 8.08
C LYS A 301 16.65 21.69 7.72
N VAL A 302 17.06 22.58 6.82
CA VAL A 302 16.22 23.69 6.34
C VAL A 302 14.99 23.16 5.58
N ALA A 303 15.16 22.09 4.80
CA ALA A 303 14.07 21.44 4.09
C ALA A 303 13.07 20.78 5.07
N LEU A 304 13.57 20.14 6.14
CA LEU A 304 12.75 19.54 7.19
C LEU A 304 11.91 20.60 7.92
N ASP A 305 12.51 21.75 8.27
CA ASP A 305 11.77 22.82 8.94
C ASP A 305 10.71 23.45 8.04
N ALA A 306 11.02 23.68 6.76
CA ALA A 306 10.04 24.13 5.78
C ALA A 306 8.90 23.10 5.60
N MET A 307 9.23 21.81 5.55
CA MET A 307 8.24 20.73 5.48
C MET A 307 7.33 20.75 6.72
N ARG A 308 7.88 20.84 7.94
CA ARG A 308 7.10 20.92 9.18
C ARG A 308 6.12 22.09 9.15
N GLN A 309 6.57 23.28 8.79
CA GLN A 309 5.72 24.47 8.70
C GLN A 309 4.56 24.27 7.71
N MET A 310 4.83 23.63 6.57
CA MET A 310 3.80 23.32 5.59
C MET A 310 2.82 22.25 6.07
N MET A 311 3.30 21.18 6.70
CA MET A 311 2.44 20.11 7.25
C MET A 311 1.51 20.67 8.33
N THR A 312 2.00 21.55 9.21
CA THR A 312 1.18 22.25 10.20
C THR A 312 0.06 23.07 9.54
N LYS A 313 0.37 23.81 8.47
CA LYS A 313 -0.65 24.56 7.69
C LYS A 313 -1.69 23.64 7.03
N LEU A 314 -1.29 22.42 6.68
CA LEU A 314 -2.17 21.37 6.17
C LEU A 314 -2.88 20.59 7.28
N LYS A 315 -2.69 20.94 8.55
CA LYS A 315 -3.22 20.25 9.73
C LYS A 315 -2.82 18.76 9.77
N LEU A 316 -1.62 18.46 9.28
CA LEU A 316 -1.01 17.13 9.35
C LEU A 316 0.08 17.12 10.41
N THR A 317 0.20 16.02 11.14
CA THR A 317 1.18 15.85 12.21
C THR A 317 2.37 15.04 11.72
N VAL A 318 3.58 15.62 11.82
CA VAL A 318 4.84 14.91 11.56
C VAL A 318 5.15 14.00 12.74
N ASN A 319 5.64 12.79 12.45
CA ASN A 319 6.09 11.87 13.47
C ASN A 319 7.55 12.17 13.83
N GLU A 320 7.76 12.96 14.88
CA GLU A 320 9.08 13.42 15.30
C GLU A 320 10.03 12.28 15.72
N ASP A 321 9.49 11.18 16.26
CA ASP A 321 10.30 10.02 16.67
C ASP A 321 10.91 9.26 15.48
N LYS A 322 10.26 9.34 14.32
CA LYS A 322 10.69 8.63 13.11
C LYS A 322 11.30 9.54 12.05
N THR A 323 10.98 10.82 12.10
CA THR A 323 11.45 11.79 11.13
C THR A 323 12.87 12.22 11.47
N ARG A 324 13.78 12.13 10.51
CA ARG A 324 15.20 12.45 10.72
C ARG A 324 15.88 12.93 9.46
N THR A 325 17.02 13.58 9.63
CA THR A 325 17.93 13.89 8.53
C THR A 325 19.08 12.88 8.47
N CYS A 326 19.53 12.55 7.26
CA CYS A 326 20.61 11.60 7.02
C CYS A 326 21.46 12.09 5.84
N ARG A 327 22.79 12.05 5.99
CA ARG A 327 23.72 12.36 4.90
C ARG A 327 24.38 11.09 4.38
N LEU A 328 24.40 10.93 3.06
CA LEU A 328 25.13 9.86 2.38
C LEU A 328 26.45 10.38 1.79
N PRO A 329 27.51 9.54 1.79
CA PRO A 329 27.54 8.11 2.11
C PRO A 329 27.80 7.76 3.60
N GLU A 330 27.86 8.73 4.51
CA GLU A 330 28.22 8.52 5.92
C GLU A 330 27.15 7.74 6.71
N GLY A 331 25.88 7.97 6.39
CA GLY A 331 24.73 7.32 7.01
C GLY A 331 23.99 6.33 6.10
N GLU A 332 22.94 5.73 6.66
CA GLU A 332 21.94 4.96 5.93
C GLU A 332 20.53 5.34 6.39
N PHE A 333 19.55 5.24 5.48
CA PHE A 333 18.13 5.41 5.81
C PHE A 333 17.28 4.33 5.15
N ASP A 334 16.09 4.09 5.69
CA ASP A 334 15.16 3.07 5.21
C ASP A 334 13.97 3.76 4.53
N PHE A 335 13.63 3.36 3.30
CA PHE A 335 12.42 3.83 2.61
C PHE A 335 11.76 2.65 1.87
N LEU A 336 10.46 2.48 2.06
CA LEU A 336 9.64 1.42 1.45
C LEU A 336 10.23 0.00 1.60
N GLY A 337 10.87 -0.26 2.73
CA GLY A 337 11.48 -1.56 3.05
C GLY A 337 12.88 -1.77 2.49
N TYR A 338 13.44 -0.78 1.80
CA TYR A 338 14.83 -0.76 1.33
C TYR A 338 15.70 0.13 2.20
N THR A 339 16.94 -0.28 2.43
CA THR A 339 17.98 0.57 3.02
C THR A 339 18.85 1.16 1.92
N PHE A 340 19.07 2.47 1.96
CA PHE A 340 19.99 3.22 1.12
C PHE A 340 21.25 3.54 1.90
N GLY A 341 22.43 3.27 1.35
CA GLY A 341 23.69 3.54 2.04
C GLY A 341 24.93 3.15 1.23
N ARG A 342 26.10 3.39 1.82
CA ARG A 342 27.39 3.03 1.21
C ARG A 342 27.57 1.51 1.13
N ARG A 343 28.02 1.04 -0.03
CA ARG A 343 28.46 -0.33 -0.28
C ARG A 343 29.74 -0.35 -1.08
N TYR A 344 30.39 -1.50 -1.10
CA TYR A 344 31.62 -1.74 -1.83
C TYR A 344 31.38 -2.79 -2.91
N SER A 345 31.84 -2.50 -4.11
CA SER A 345 31.75 -3.42 -5.24
C SER A 345 32.64 -4.63 -4.99
N SER A 346 32.09 -5.84 -5.18
CA SER A 346 32.86 -7.07 -5.04
C SER A 346 33.90 -7.27 -6.15
N LYS A 347 33.79 -6.53 -7.27
CA LYS A 347 34.71 -6.65 -8.42
C LYS A 347 35.97 -5.82 -8.27
N ASN A 348 35.86 -4.60 -7.72
CA ASN A 348 36.93 -3.61 -7.72
C ASN A 348 37.08 -2.85 -6.39
N GLY A 349 36.33 -3.22 -5.35
CA GLY A 349 36.42 -2.60 -4.03
C GLY A 349 35.94 -1.14 -3.95
N ARG A 350 35.46 -0.54 -5.05
CA ARG A 350 35.08 0.88 -5.06
C ARG A 350 33.78 1.12 -4.27
N PRO A 351 33.72 2.20 -3.45
CA PRO A 351 32.50 2.55 -2.75
C PRO A 351 31.45 3.13 -3.71
N TYR A 352 30.19 2.76 -3.51
CA TYR A 352 29.06 3.30 -4.25
C TYR A 352 27.82 3.34 -3.35
N ILE A 353 26.83 4.17 -3.69
CA ILE A 353 25.54 4.18 -3.00
C ILE A 353 24.71 3.04 -3.59
N ALA A 354 24.13 2.19 -2.73
CA ALA A 354 23.32 1.07 -3.17
C ALA A 354 22.01 0.99 -2.40
N THR A 355 21.04 0.30 -3.00
CA THR A 355 19.79 -0.11 -2.36
C THR A 355 19.86 -1.59 -1.98
N ARG A 356 19.30 -1.95 -0.83
CA ARG A 356 19.18 -3.35 -0.41
C ARG A 356 17.90 -3.57 0.38
N PRO A 357 17.40 -4.80 0.52
CA PRO A 357 16.33 -5.09 1.45
C PRO A 357 16.77 -4.68 2.87
N SER A 358 15.91 -3.98 3.59
CA SER A 358 16.23 -3.56 4.94
C SER A 358 16.34 -4.75 5.87
N LYS A 359 17.13 -4.61 6.95
CA LYS A 359 17.29 -5.66 7.97
C LYS A 359 15.91 -6.08 8.52
N LYS A 360 15.01 -5.10 8.65
CA LYS A 360 13.64 -5.28 9.09
C LYS A 360 12.81 -6.13 8.12
N SER A 361 12.92 -5.87 6.82
CA SER A 361 12.24 -6.65 5.78
C SER A 361 12.75 -8.09 5.71
N ILE A 362 14.05 -8.31 5.91
CA ILE A 362 14.66 -9.65 5.97
C ILE A 362 14.17 -10.40 7.21
N LYS A 363 14.20 -9.76 8.40
CA LYS A 363 13.71 -10.35 9.66
C LYS A 363 12.27 -10.83 9.54
N ARG A 364 11.41 -10.07 8.87
CA ARG A 364 10.01 -10.47 8.64
C ARG A 364 9.85 -11.67 7.76
N MET A 365 10.63 -11.76 6.68
CA MET A 365 10.59 -12.96 5.84
C MET A 365 11.00 -14.19 6.66
N ILE A 366 12.04 -14.05 7.50
CA ILE A 366 12.49 -15.10 8.41
C ILE A 366 11.39 -15.52 9.39
N GLU A 367 10.71 -14.56 10.01
CA GLU A 367 9.57 -14.81 10.90
C GLU A 367 8.41 -15.49 10.15
N ALA A 368 8.10 -15.05 8.93
CA ALA A 368 7.06 -15.67 8.11
C ALA A 368 7.39 -17.12 7.74
N ILE A 369 8.65 -17.42 7.38
CA ILE A 369 9.14 -18.78 7.14
C ILE A 369 9.07 -19.60 8.45
N HIS A 370 9.43 -18.99 9.58
CA HIS A 370 9.41 -19.64 10.88
C HIS A 370 8.00 -20.08 11.27
N VAL A 371 7.02 -19.17 11.16
CA VAL A 371 5.59 -19.41 11.45
C VAL A 371 5.01 -20.41 10.46
N GLN A 372 5.46 -20.45 9.21
CA GLN A 372 4.96 -21.44 8.26
C GLN A 372 5.57 -22.83 8.49
N THR A 373 6.76 -22.91 9.08
CA THR A 373 7.46 -24.17 9.38
C THR A 373 7.33 -24.55 10.86
N SER A 374 6.28 -24.12 11.55
CA SER A 374 6.01 -24.45 12.95
C SER A 374 5.38 -25.83 13.12
N ARG A 375 5.42 -26.35 14.35
CA ARG A 375 5.00 -27.74 14.67
C ARG A 375 3.53 -28.03 14.36
N ASN A 376 2.66 -27.04 14.55
CA ASN A 376 1.23 -27.13 14.27
C ASN A 376 0.89 -27.36 12.77
N LEU A 377 1.89 -27.32 11.89
CA LEU A 377 1.75 -27.56 10.46
C LEU A 377 2.48 -28.83 10.00
N GLU A 378 2.91 -29.72 10.92
CA GLU A 378 3.59 -30.99 10.59
C GLU A 378 2.68 -31.99 9.85
N TRP A 379 1.36 -31.83 9.92
CA TRP A 379 0.40 -32.65 9.19
C TRP A 379 0.40 -32.39 7.68
N LEU A 380 0.85 -31.21 7.22
CA LEU A 380 0.90 -30.86 5.79
C LEU A 380 1.86 -31.74 5.01
N ASP A 381 1.52 -32.05 3.77
CA ASP A 381 2.44 -32.69 2.84
C ASP A 381 3.67 -31.80 2.54
N ALA A 382 4.81 -32.43 2.25
CA ALA A 382 6.06 -31.73 1.98
C ALA A 382 5.98 -30.86 0.72
N GLY A 383 5.31 -31.32 -0.35
CA GLY A 383 5.09 -30.56 -1.58
C GLY A 383 4.18 -29.36 -1.36
N GLU A 384 3.11 -29.53 -0.56
CA GLU A 384 2.21 -28.42 -0.19
C GLU A 384 2.93 -27.37 0.67
N MET A 385 3.77 -27.80 1.62
CA MET A 385 4.60 -26.89 2.41
C MET A 385 5.54 -26.08 1.52
N VAL A 386 6.21 -26.72 0.57
CA VAL A 386 7.13 -26.05 -0.37
C VAL A 386 6.38 -25.11 -1.31
N THR A 387 5.19 -25.49 -1.80
CA THR A 387 4.34 -24.62 -2.63
C THR A 387 4.01 -23.33 -1.90
N ARG A 388 3.59 -23.41 -0.64
CA ARG A 388 3.31 -22.23 0.18
C ARG A 388 4.56 -21.38 0.43
N LEU A 389 5.73 -22.02 0.65
CA LEU A 389 7.00 -21.31 0.83
C LEU A 389 7.40 -20.58 -0.45
N ASN A 390 7.29 -21.25 -1.61
CA ASN A 390 7.58 -20.69 -2.92
C ASN A 390 6.73 -19.45 -3.22
N GLN A 391 5.44 -19.45 -2.85
CA GLN A 391 4.58 -18.27 -2.99
C GLN A 391 5.11 -17.07 -2.18
N LYS A 392 5.52 -17.30 -0.92
CA LYS A 392 6.09 -16.23 -0.07
C LYS A 392 7.46 -15.76 -0.58
N LEU A 393 8.35 -16.69 -0.91
CA LEU A 393 9.70 -16.41 -1.39
C LEU A 393 9.65 -15.67 -2.73
N GLY A 394 8.85 -16.14 -3.69
CA GLY A 394 8.68 -15.52 -5.00
C GLY A 394 8.06 -14.12 -4.88
N GLY A 395 7.02 -13.94 -4.06
CA GLY A 395 6.42 -12.63 -3.83
C GLY A 395 7.37 -11.62 -3.18
N TRP A 396 8.27 -12.09 -2.32
CA TRP A 396 9.31 -11.27 -1.70
C TRP A 396 10.44 -10.95 -2.66
N ALA A 397 10.92 -11.92 -3.45
CA ALA A 397 11.92 -11.69 -4.49
C ALA A 397 11.45 -10.67 -5.52
N ASN A 398 10.20 -10.82 -5.99
CA ASN A 398 9.55 -9.90 -6.92
C ASN A 398 9.44 -8.48 -6.37
N TYR A 399 9.35 -8.31 -5.04
CA TYR A 399 9.40 -6.99 -4.42
C TYR A 399 10.84 -6.52 -4.24
N PHE A 400 11.71 -7.36 -3.70
CA PHE A 400 13.05 -7.04 -3.23
C PHE A 400 14.11 -7.46 -4.24
N CYS A 401 14.14 -6.80 -5.39
CA CYS A 401 15.04 -7.10 -6.51
C CYS A 401 15.81 -5.87 -7.02
N LEU A 402 15.79 -4.77 -6.24
CA LEU A 402 16.55 -3.55 -6.55
C LEU A 402 17.89 -3.58 -5.80
N GLY A 403 18.99 -3.37 -6.53
CA GLY A 403 20.35 -3.28 -6.00
C GLY A 403 21.00 -4.63 -5.67
N PRO A 404 22.10 -4.66 -4.88
CA PRO A 404 22.80 -5.88 -4.47
C PRO A 404 21.97 -6.75 -3.50
N VAL A 405 21.05 -7.55 -4.06
CA VAL A 405 20.14 -8.43 -3.29
C VAL A 405 20.71 -9.81 -2.99
N THR A 406 21.75 -10.24 -3.71
CA THR A 406 22.34 -11.59 -3.62
C THR A 406 22.68 -12.01 -2.18
N PRO A 407 23.30 -11.17 -1.32
CA PRO A 407 23.58 -11.55 0.05
C PRO A 407 22.30 -11.85 0.86
N ALA A 408 21.25 -11.04 0.68
CA ALA A 408 19.98 -11.26 1.36
C ALA A 408 19.28 -12.52 0.85
N TYR A 409 19.33 -12.78 -0.46
CA TYR A 409 18.75 -13.97 -1.08
C TYR A 409 19.41 -15.24 -0.57
N ARG A 410 20.75 -15.29 -0.57
CA ARG A 410 21.51 -16.43 -0.02
C ARG A 410 21.20 -16.68 1.45
N PHE A 411 21.06 -15.61 2.24
CA PHE A 411 20.73 -15.72 3.66
C PHE A 411 19.34 -16.32 3.88
N ILE A 412 18.34 -15.87 3.13
CA ILE A 412 16.97 -16.39 3.21
C ILE A 412 16.88 -17.83 2.69
N ASP A 413 17.53 -18.16 1.58
CA ASP A 413 17.58 -19.54 1.05
C ASP A 413 18.16 -20.50 2.10
N LYS A 414 19.33 -20.18 2.65
CA LYS A 414 19.97 -20.99 3.70
C LYS A 414 19.09 -21.15 4.94
N TYR A 415 18.41 -20.08 5.36
CA TYR A 415 17.47 -20.16 6.48
C TYR A 415 16.29 -21.07 6.15
N THR A 416 15.73 -20.95 4.94
CA THR A 416 14.58 -21.73 4.47
C THR A 416 14.91 -23.22 4.41
N THR A 417 16.01 -23.62 3.78
CA THR A 417 16.40 -25.04 3.72
C THR A 417 16.71 -25.61 5.10
N THR A 418 17.37 -24.82 5.97
CA THR A 418 17.60 -25.22 7.37
C THR A 418 16.30 -25.46 8.13
N ARG A 419 15.29 -24.59 7.94
CA ARG A 419 13.98 -24.71 8.58
C ARG A 419 13.17 -25.88 8.03
N LEU A 420 13.12 -26.02 6.71
CA LEU A 420 12.39 -27.08 6.03
C LEU A 420 12.95 -28.46 6.41
N ARG A 421 14.28 -28.60 6.47
CA ARG A 421 14.96 -29.80 6.98
C ARG A 421 14.54 -30.14 8.42
N ARG A 422 14.58 -29.16 9.32
CA ARG A 422 14.15 -29.35 10.71
C ARG A 422 12.69 -29.76 10.80
N TRP A 423 11.83 -29.19 9.95
CA TRP A 423 10.42 -29.52 9.89
C TRP A 423 10.20 -30.97 9.40
N LEU A 424 10.88 -31.41 8.33
CA LEU A 424 10.80 -32.80 7.86
C LEU A 424 11.35 -33.81 8.88
N CYS A 425 12.47 -33.51 9.53
CA CYS A 425 12.97 -34.38 10.59
C CYS A 425 11.95 -34.56 11.70
N LYS A 426 11.27 -33.49 12.13
CA LYS A 426 10.23 -33.58 13.15
C LYS A 426 9.02 -34.36 12.65
N LYS A 427 8.50 -34.05 11.46
CA LYS A 427 7.38 -34.74 10.82
C LYS A 427 7.62 -36.26 10.77
N HIS A 428 8.82 -36.69 10.42
CA HIS A 428 9.19 -38.10 10.30
C HIS A 428 9.88 -38.68 11.55
N LYS A 429 9.79 -38.00 12.71
CA LYS A 429 10.37 -38.42 14.01
C LYS A 429 11.85 -38.84 13.92
N GLN A 430 12.63 -38.15 13.09
CA GLN A 430 14.04 -38.42 12.86
C GLN A 430 14.92 -37.72 13.90
N HIS A 431 15.91 -38.44 14.42
CA HIS A 431 16.92 -37.87 15.31
C HIS A 431 18.04 -37.18 14.51
N GLY A 432 18.56 -36.07 15.05
CA GLY A 432 19.69 -35.32 14.48
C GLY A 432 19.29 -34.26 13.43
N LYS A 433 20.31 -33.71 12.74
CA LYS A 433 20.14 -32.54 11.86
C LYS A 433 19.55 -32.88 10.48
N GLY A 434 19.45 -34.15 10.09
CA GLY A 434 18.84 -34.60 8.83
C GLY A 434 19.60 -34.25 7.55
N ILE A 435 20.87 -33.84 7.63
CA ILE A 435 21.63 -33.31 6.48
C ILE A 435 21.83 -34.38 5.40
N LYS A 436 22.17 -35.62 5.79
CA LYS A 436 22.36 -36.73 4.84
C LYS A 436 21.06 -37.18 4.18
N ARG A 437 19.95 -37.17 4.94
CA ARG A 437 18.63 -37.66 4.49
C ARG A 437 17.89 -36.63 3.66
N TYR A 438 18.03 -35.35 4.01
CA TYR A 438 17.42 -34.23 3.31
C TYR A 438 18.50 -33.20 2.94
N PRO A 439 19.34 -33.50 1.93
CA PRO A 439 20.32 -32.55 1.40
C PRO A 439 19.60 -31.32 0.79
N ASP A 440 20.33 -30.23 0.54
CA ASP A 440 19.69 -29.02 -0.02
C ASP A 440 19.12 -29.32 -1.43
N GLU A 441 19.80 -30.17 -2.19
CA GLU A 441 19.42 -30.67 -3.52
C GLU A 441 18.02 -31.32 -3.49
N TYR A 442 17.70 -32.09 -2.45
CA TYR A 442 16.37 -32.69 -2.28
C TYR A 442 15.26 -31.64 -2.30
N PHE A 443 15.44 -30.51 -1.59
CA PHE A 443 14.44 -29.46 -1.57
C PHE A 443 14.26 -28.77 -2.92
N TYR A 444 15.36 -28.53 -3.62
CA TYR A 444 15.35 -27.78 -4.87
C TYR A 444 14.94 -28.63 -6.08
N GLU A 445 15.41 -29.87 -6.15
CA GLU A 445 15.26 -30.73 -7.32
C GLU A 445 14.06 -31.67 -7.20
N GLN A 446 13.76 -32.17 -6.00
CA GLN A 446 12.65 -33.10 -5.80
C GLN A 446 11.37 -32.39 -5.35
N LEU A 447 11.46 -31.45 -4.40
CA LEU A 447 10.28 -30.71 -3.93
C LEU A 447 10.03 -29.39 -4.68
N GLY A 448 10.91 -29.00 -5.60
CA GLY A 448 10.75 -27.80 -6.42
C GLY A 448 10.82 -26.48 -5.64
N LEU A 449 11.57 -26.43 -4.52
CA LEU A 449 11.82 -25.18 -3.81
C LEU A 449 12.54 -24.19 -4.74
N ILE A 450 12.13 -22.93 -4.75
CA ILE A 450 12.81 -21.92 -5.57
C ILE A 450 14.18 -21.55 -4.97
N ARG A 451 15.18 -21.34 -5.83
CA ARG A 451 16.47 -20.75 -5.45
C ARG A 451 16.44 -19.26 -5.75
N LEU A 452 16.35 -18.43 -4.70
CA LEU A 452 16.23 -16.98 -4.86
C LEU A 452 17.34 -16.36 -5.75
N PRO A 453 18.64 -16.72 -5.62
CA PRO A 453 19.70 -16.19 -6.47
C PRO A 453 19.62 -16.61 -7.94
N LYS A 454 18.87 -17.67 -8.26
CA LYS A 454 18.68 -18.18 -9.63
C LYS A 454 17.39 -17.69 -10.27
N LEU A 455 16.49 -17.06 -9.51
CA LEU A 455 15.35 -16.37 -10.10
C LEU A 455 15.92 -15.36 -11.10
N PRO A 456 15.52 -15.42 -12.38
CA PRO A 456 16.13 -14.60 -13.40
C PRO A 456 16.11 -13.15 -12.94
N GLN A 457 17.28 -12.52 -12.95
CA GLN A 457 17.42 -11.06 -12.86
C GLN A 457 16.70 -10.34 -14.04
N GLY A 458 16.03 -11.10 -14.92
CA GLY A 458 15.11 -10.63 -15.94
C GLY A 458 13.70 -10.37 -15.39
N LEU A 459 13.57 -9.40 -14.50
CA LEU A 459 12.32 -8.64 -14.45
C LEU A 459 12.42 -7.56 -15.55
N PRO A 460 11.38 -7.34 -16.38
CA PRO A 460 11.42 -6.46 -17.56
C PRO A 460 11.95 -5.03 -17.30
N TRP A 461 11.89 -4.58 -16.06
CA TRP A 461 12.32 -3.25 -15.64
C TRP A 461 13.80 -3.14 -15.25
N ALA A 462 14.54 -4.26 -15.16
CA ALA A 462 15.98 -4.24 -14.85
C ALA A 462 16.85 -3.81 -16.05
N LYS A 463 16.22 -3.63 -17.23
CA LYS A 463 16.77 -2.92 -18.39
C LYS A 463 15.99 -1.62 -18.58
N ALA A 464 16.29 -0.61 -17.78
CA ALA A 464 15.93 0.79 -18.03
C ALA A 464 16.92 1.69 -17.30
#